data_AF-A0A1F4JMU8-F1
#
_entry.id   AF-A0A1F4JMU8-F1
#
_cell.length_a   1.000
_cell.length_b   1.000
_cell.length_c   1.000
_cell.angle_alpha   90.00
_cell.angle_beta   90.00
_cell.angle_gamma   90.00
#
_symmetry.space_group_name_H-M   'P 1'
#
loop_
_entity.id
_entity.type
_entity.pdbx_description
1 polymer ?
#
loop_
_entity_poly.entity_id
_entity_poly.type
_entity_poly.pdbx_seq_one_letter_code
_entity_poly.pdbx_strand_id
1 'polypeptide(L)'
;MFSQPVTPAVRAHMEAQFSLFSDMSQRLFDTAQKINELNIQVAQTVMEESINGAQQILVARDPYEALSIATSQAQPTAEKVRAYQQHLSSIAAGTQVELAKTAESHLSETTRTATAVADEVARRASEETQKTTERQRAAMEKLTRPINKPGDSASQAARKTAQPTQ
;
A
#
# COMPACT_ATOMS: atom_id res chain seq x y z
N MET A 1 -10.98 -20.57 20.47
CA MET A 1 -11.03 -19.71 19.28
C MET A 1 -9.98 -18.63 19.40
N PHE A 2 -8.92 -18.71 18.59
CA PHE A 2 -7.83 -17.72 18.56
C PHE A 2 -8.29 -16.47 17.83
N SER A 3 -8.95 -15.53 18.52
CA SER A 3 -9.03 -14.16 18.02
C SER A 3 -7.71 -13.47 18.38
N GLN A 4 -6.70 -13.57 17.51
CA GLN A 4 -5.56 -12.65 17.61
C GLN A 4 -6.08 -11.24 17.35
N PRO A 5 -5.99 -10.30 18.31
CA PRO A 5 -6.23 -8.90 17.99
C PRO A 5 -5.16 -8.49 16.98
N VAL A 6 -5.58 -7.86 15.89
CA VAL A 6 -4.66 -7.22 14.93
C VAL A 6 -3.73 -6.32 15.73
N THR A 7 -2.48 -6.74 15.90
CA THR A 7 -1.51 -6.00 16.70
C THR A 7 -1.17 -4.70 15.98
N PRO A 8 -0.70 -3.65 16.68
CA PRO A 8 -0.25 -2.42 16.03
C PRO A 8 0.79 -2.66 14.94
N ALA A 9 1.68 -3.64 15.11
CA ALA A 9 2.67 -4.03 14.11
C ALA A 9 2.04 -4.61 12.84
N VAL A 10 1.05 -5.51 12.97
CA VAL A 10 0.34 -6.08 11.83
C VAL A 10 -0.44 -5.00 11.09
N ARG A 11 -1.11 -4.10 11.81
CA ARG A 11 -1.80 -2.95 11.22
C ARG A 11 -0.85 -2.07 10.42
N ALA A 12 0.30 -1.71 10.98
CA ALA A 12 1.29 -0.88 10.30
C ALA A 12 1.83 -1.55 9.02
N HIS A 13 2.02 -2.86 9.02
CA HIS A 13 2.43 -3.59 7.82
C HIS A 13 1.34 -3.60 6.74
N MET A 14 0.07 -3.77 7.12
CA MET A 14 -1.05 -3.69 6.17
C MET A 14 -1.18 -2.29 5.57
N GLU A 15 -1.02 -1.24 6.38
CA GLU A 15 -1.03 0.15 5.91
C GLU A 15 0.10 0.41 4.91
N ALA A 16 1.32 -0.05 5.20
CA ALA A 16 2.46 0.09 4.29
C ALA A 16 2.19 -0.60 2.94
N GLN A 17 1.63 -1.80 2.94
CA GLN A 17 1.25 -2.49 1.69
C GLN A 17 0.14 -1.78 0.93
N PHE A 18 -0.86 -1.25 1.65
CA PHE A 18 -1.95 -0.50 1.04
C PHE A 18 -1.45 0.81 0.42
N SER A 19 -0.58 1.54 1.12
CA SER A 19 0.03 2.77 0.60
C SER A 19 0.84 2.51 -0.65
N LEU A 20 1.67 1.45 -0.66
CA LEU A 20 2.40 1.05 -1.86
C LEU A 20 1.47 0.79 -3.04
N PHE A 21 0.41 0.00 -2.83
CA PHE A 21 -0.56 -0.32 -3.88
C PHE A 21 -1.31 0.92 -4.37
N SER A 22 -1.77 1.77 -3.45
CA SER A 22 -2.46 3.01 -3.74
C SER A 22 -1.59 3.93 -4.59
N ASP A 23 -0.33 4.13 -4.21
CA ASP A 23 0.61 4.98 -4.93
C ASP A 23 0.93 4.43 -6.32
N MET A 24 1.16 3.11 -6.45
CA MET A 24 1.34 2.47 -7.75
C MET A 24 0.11 2.64 -8.64
N SER A 25 -1.09 2.44 -8.10
CA SER A 25 -2.35 2.66 -8.83
C SER A 25 -2.47 4.12 -9.29
N GLN A 26 -2.11 5.07 -8.43
CA GLN A 26 -2.12 6.49 -8.78
C GLN A 26 -1.17 6.76 -9.96
N ARG A 27 0.04 6.21 -9.97
CA ARG A 27 0.98 6.35 -11.11
C ARG A 27 0.43 5.77 -12.41
N LEU A 28 -0.30 4.66 -12.34
CA LEU A 28 -0.96 4.09 -13.52
C LEU A 28 -2.11 4.99 -14.02
N PHE A 29 -2.88 5.62 -13.14
CA PHE A 29 -3.87 6.61 -13.53
C PHE A 29 -3.23 7.86 -14.15
N ASP A 30 -2.17 8.38 -13.55
CA ASP A 30 -1.39 9.51 -14.11
C ASP A 30 -0.90 9.18 -15.53
N THR A 31 -0.48 7.92 -15.76
CA THR A 31 -0.07 7.42 -17.08
C THR A 31 -1.22 7.42 -18.08
N ALA A 32 -2.39 6.94 -17.68
CA ALA A 32 -3.58 6.96 -18.53
C ALA A 32 -3.99 8.40 -18.90
N GLN A 33 -3.85 9.35 -17.96
CA GLN A 33 -4.08 10.77 -18.22
C GLN A 33 -3.08 11.31 -19.25
N LYS A 34 -1.77 11.04 -19.10
CA LYS A 34 -0.74 11.45 -20.07
C LYS A 34 -1.03 10.92 -21.50
N ILE A 35 -1.52 9.69 -21.63
CA ILE A 35 -1.90 9.12 -22.94
C ILE A 35 -3.14 9.83 -23.50
N ASN A 36 -4.13 10.12 -22.66
CA ASN A 36 -5.34 10.84 -23.07
C ASN A 36 -5.01 12.26 -23.53
N GLU A 37 -4.19 12.98 -22.76
CA GLU A 37 -3.68 14.31 -23.11
C GLU A 37 -2.97 14.29 -24.46
N LEU A 38 -2.12 13.29 -24.71
CA LEU A 38 -1.46 13.11 -26.01
C LEU A 38 -2.48 12.92 -27.15
N ASN A 39 -3.52 12.11 -26.95
CA ASN A 39 -4.56 11.91 -27.97
C ASN A 39 -5.33 13.19 -28.26
N ILE A 40 -5.65 13.98 -27.24
CA ILE A 40 -6.30 15.28 -27.40
C ILE A 40 -5.41 16.24 -28.19
N GLN A 41 -4.13 16.33 -27.86
CA GLN A 41 -3.17 17.17 -28.59
C GLN A 41 -3.07 16.79 -30.07
N VAL A 42 -3.01 15.49 -30.37
CA VAL A 42 -3.00 15.01 -31.76
C VAL A 42 -4.32 15.35 -32.46
N ALA A 43 -5.46 15.15 -31.81
CA ALA A 43 -6.76 15.50 -32.39
C ALA A 43 -6.89 17.00 -32.69
N GLN A 44 -6.43 17.86 -31.77
CA GLN A 44 -6.36 19.31 -31.97
C GLN A 44 -5.46 19.67 -33.16
N THR A 45 -4.26 19.08 -33.22
CA THR A 45 -3.30 19.30 -34.32
C THR A 45 -3.93 18.92 -35.66
N VAL A 46 -4.53 17.73 -35.75
CA VAL A 46 -5.18 17.25 -36.99
C VAL A 46 -6.36 18.15 -37.38
N MET A 47 -7.13 18.64 -36.42
CA MET A 47 -8.26 19.54 -36.68
C MET A 47 -7.80 20.89 -37.23
N GLU A 48 -6.79 21.51 -36.61
CA GLU A 48 -6.18 22.77 -37.07
C GLU A 48 -5.62 22.62 -38.49
N GLU A 49 -4.92 21.53 -38.74
CA GLU A 49 -4.35 21.23 -40.06
C GLU A 49 -5.39 20.95 -41.12
N SER A 50 -6.51 20.30 -40.75
CA SER A 50 -7.61 20.05 -41.67
C SER A 50 -8.27 21.37 -42.09
N ILE A 51 -8.47 22.30 -41.15
CA ILE A 51 -9.00 23.63 -41.43
C ILE A 51 -8.04 24.42 -42.31
N ASN A 52 -6.75 24.44 -41.97
CA ASN A 52 -5.73 25.14 -42.75
C ASN A 52 -5.58 24.55 -44.16
N GLY A 53 -5.56 23.22 -44.29
CA GLY A 53 -5.50 22.54 -45.57
C GLY A 53 -6.73 22.80 -46.44
N ALA A 54 -7.92 22.77 -45.85
CA ALA A 54 -9.16 23.12 -46.55
C ALA A 54 -9.14 24.58 -47.04
N GLN A 55 -8.67 25.53 -46.22
CA GLN A 55 -8.52 26.92 -46.63
C GLN A 55 -7.53 27.07 -47.80
N GLN A 56 -6.37 26.41 -47.73
CA GLN A 56 -5.37 26.46 -48.80
C GLN A 56 -5.92 25.89 -50.12
N ILE A 57 -6.67 24.79 -50.07
CA ILE A 57 -7.32 24.21 -51.25
C ILE A 57 -8.40 25.15 -51.80
N LEU A 58 -9.20 25.79 -50.95
CA LEU A 58 -10.26 26.72 -51.38
C LEU A 58 -9.73 27.97 -52.08
N VAL A 59 -8.52 28.43 -51.72
CA VAL A 59 -7.88 29.60 -52.35
C VAL A 59 -6.89 29.21 -53.46
N ALA A 60 -6.76 27.91 -53.78
CA ALA A 60 -5.91 27.43 -54.86
C ALA A 60 -6.39 27.97 -56.22
N ARG A 61 -5.44 28.37 -57.06
CA ARG A 61 -5.71 29.03 -58.35
C ARG A 61 -6.19 28.03 -59.39
N ASP A 62 -5.73 26.79 -59.29
CA ASP A 62 -6.05 25.71 -60.22
C ASP A 62 -5.94 24.33 -59.53
N PRO A 63 -6.46 23.26 -60.17
CA PRO A 63 -6.40 21.90 -59.62
C PRO A 63 -4.99 21.34 -59.39
N TYR A 64 -3.96 21.83 -60.10
CA TYR A 64 -2.59 21.39 -59.90
C TYR A 64 -2.00 21.97 -58.61
N GLU A 65 -2.29 23.23 -58.31
CA GLU A 65 -1.93 23.84 -57.02
C GLU A 65 -2.62 23.13 -55.85
N ALA A 66 -3.91 22.81 -55.98
CA ALA A 66 -4.64 22.01 -54.98
C ALA A 66 -4.03 20.61 -54.76
N LEU A 67 -3.61 19.93 -55.84
CA LEU A 67 -2.92 18.64 -55.75
C LEU A 67 -1.54 18.78 -55.08
N SER A 68 -0.80 19.83 -55.40
CA SER A 68 0.50 20.11 -54.77
C SER A 68 0.35 20.36 -53.26
N ILE A 69 -0.69 21.08 -52.84
CA ILE A 69 -1.01 21.28 -51.42
C ILE A 69 -1.30 19.92 -50.77
N ALA A 70 -2.13 19.09 -51.38
CA ALA A 70 -2.47 17.77 -50.84
C ALA A 70 -1.25 16.84 -50.69
N THR A 71 -0.35 16.81 -51.69
CA THR A 71 0.86 15.96 -51.63
C THR A 71 1.90 16.46 -50.64
N SER A 72 1.99 17.78 -50.42
CA SER A 72 2.90 18.37 -49.43
C SER A 72 2.61 17.94 -47.98
N GLN A 73 1.37 17.50 -47.69
CA GLN A 73 0.95 17.05 -46.37
C GLN A 73 1.42 15.62 -46.03
N ALA A 74 1.91 14.84 -47.00
CA ALA A 74 2.32 13.46 -46.78
C ALA A 74 3.51 13.34 -45.81
N GLN A 75 4.56 14.16 -46.00
CA GLN A 75 5.73 14.15 -45.14
C GLN A 75 5.41 14.59 -43.70
N PRO A 76 4.74 15.75 -43.46
CA PRO A 76 4.34 16.16 -42.11
C PRO A 76 3.47 15.11 -41.39
N THR A 77 2.62 14.40 -42.12
CA THR A 77 1.78 13.33 -41.55
C THR A 77 2.64 12.16 -41.07
N ALA A 78 3.62 11.72 -41.86
CA ALA A 78 4.54 10.66 -41.46
C ALA A 78 5.37 11.04 -40.22
N GLU A 79 5.84 12.29 -40.16
CA GLU A 79 6.56 12.83 -39.01
C GLU A 79 5.71 12.83 -37.73
N LYS A 80 4.43 13.19 -37.82
CA LYS A 80 3.49 13.18 -36.67
C LYS A 80 3.21 11.77 -36.17
N VAL A 81 3.04 10.80 -37.06
CA VAL A 81 2.85 9.39 -36.66
C VAL A 81 4.08 8.91 -35.89
N ARG A 82 5.27 9.22 -36.40
CA ARG A 82 6.53 8.90 -35.73
C ARG A 82 6.63 9.61 -34.37
N ALA A 83 6.31 10.90 -34.31
CA ALA A 83 6.32 11.66 -33.06
C ALA A 83 5.34 11.05 -32.05
N TYR A 84 4.10 10.76 -32.43
CA TYR A 84 3.12 10.10 -31.57
C TYR A 84 3.64 8.77 -31.00
N GLN A 85 4.26 7.92 -31.83
CA GLN A 85 4.90 6.68 -31.37
C GLN A 85 6.03 6.94 -30.37
N GLN A 86 6.89 7.93 -30.63
CA GLN A 86 7.96 8.31 -29.71
C GLN A 86 7.42 8.85 -28.39
N HIS A 87 6.36 9.66 -28.42
CA HIS A 87 5.71 10.17 -27.21
C HIS A 87 5.09 9.04 -26.39
N LEU A 88 4.38 8.09 -27.02
CA LEU A 88 3.87 6.90 -26.33
C LEU A 88 5.01 6.08 -25.69
N SER A 89 6.11 5.88 -26.42
CA SER A 89 7.28 5.17 -25.88
C SER A 89 7.91 5.92 -24.71
N SER A 90 7.99 7.24 -24.76
CA SER A 90 8.48 8.10 -23.69
C SER A 90 7.59 8.01 -22.44
N ILE A 91 6.26 8.05 -22.62
CA ILE A 91 5.29 7.87 -21.51
C ILE A 91 5.49 6.49 -20.86
N ALA A 92 5.60 5.43 -21.66
CA ALA A 92 5.80 4.08 -21.13
C ALA A 92 7.13 3.96 -20.36
N ALA A 93 8.22 4.50 -20.89
CA ALA A 93 9.51 4.50 -20.21
C ALA A 93 9.48 5.33 -18.91
N GLY A 94 8.86 6.52 -18.94
CA GLY A 94 8.66 7.35 -17.75
C GLY A 94 7.83 6.65 -16.67
N THR A 95 6.79 5.90 -17.07
CA THR A 95 5.96 5.10 -16.17
C THR A 95 6.78 4.02 -15.46
N GLN A 96 7.65 3.32 -16.18
CA GLN A 96 8.53 2.31 -15.58
C GLN A 96 9.45 2.93 -14.51
N VAL A 97 10.00 4.11 -14.80
CA VAL A 97 10.85 4.85 -13.85
C VAL A 97 10.05 5.31 -12.64
N GLU A 98 8.85 5.87 -12.83
CA GLU A 98 7.98 6.32 -11.74
C GLU A 98 7.53 5.17 -10.83
N LEU A 99 7.21 4.00 -11.40
CA LEU A 99 6.86 2.80 -10.64
C LEU A 99 8.06 2.24 -9.87
N ALA A 100 9.24 2.16 -10.49
CA ALA A 100 10.46 1.72 -9.81
C ALA A 100 10.78 2.62 -8.62
N LYS A 101 10.74 3.95 -8.82
CA LYS A 101 10.96 4.93 -7.76
C LYS A 101 9.93 4.82 -6.63
N THR A 102 8.67 4.56 -6.97
CA THR A 102 7.60 4.36 -5.98
C THR A 102 7.89 3.11 -5.15
N ALA A 103 8.25 1.99 -5.78
CA ALA A 103 8.63 0.77 -5.07
C ALA A 103 9.86 0.97 -4.16
N GLU A 104 10.89 1.67 -4.65
CA GLU A 104 12.08 2.01 -3.87
C GLU A 104 11.75 2.86 -2.64
N SER A 105 10.84 3.83 -2.78
CA SER A 105 10.43 4.70 -1.65
C SER A 105 9.72 3.95 -0.52
N HIS A 106 9.03 2.86 -0.84
CA HIS A 106 8.29 2.03 0.11
C HIS A 106 9.11 0.87 0.71
N LEU A 107 10.28 0.59 0.15
CA LEU A 107 11.11 -0.56 0.56
C LEU A 107 11.52 -0.47 2.04
N SER A 108 12.01 0.71 2.47
CA SER A 108 12.47 0.91 3.85
C SER A 108 11.33 0.74 4.86
N GLU A 109 10.16 1.31 4.58
CA GLU A 109 8.99 1.22 5.45
C GLU A 109 8.44 -0.22 5.51
N THR A 110 8.36 -0.90 4.37
CA THR A 110 7.90 -2.29 4.29
C THR A 110 8.83 -3.22 5.09
N THR A 111 10.15 -3.06 4.95
CA THR A 111 11.13 -3.82 5.74
C THR A 111 10.97 -3.54 7.23
N ARG A 112 10.86 -2.27 7.62
CA ARG A 112 10.71 -1.88 9.02
C ARG A 112 9.45 -2.48 9.66
N THR A 113 8.32 -2.39 8.98
CA THR A 113 7.04 -2.92 9.49
C THR A 113 7.05 -4.44 9.55
N ALA A 114 7.69 -5.13 8.59
CA ALA A 114 7.87 -6.58 8.63
C ALA A 114 8.72 -7.03 9.82
N THR A 115 9.83 -6.34 10.10
CA THR A 115 10.65 -6.61 11.30
C THR A 115 9.85 -6.38 12.57
N ALA A 116 9.07 -5.30 12.66
CA ALA A 116 8.23 -5.04 13.83
C ALA A 116 7.17 -6.14 14.07
N VAL A 117 6.62 -6.73 13.00
CA VAL A 117 5.73 -7.89 13.12
C VAL A 117 6.49 -9.10 13.68
N ALA A 118 7.69 -9.38 13.17
CA ALA A 118 8.53 -10.49 13.65
C ALA A 118 8.89 -10.33 15.13
N ASP A 119 9.30 -9.12 15.55
CA ASP A 119 9.63 -8.80 16.93
C ASP A 119 8.42 -8.95 17.86
N GLU A 120 7.24 -8.50 17.42
CA GLU A 120 6.00 -8.66 18.19
C GLU A 120 5.64 -10.13 18.37
N VAL A 121 5.81 -10.97 17.34
CA VAL A 121 5.58 -12.42 17.44
C VAL A 121 6.57 -13.06 18.42
N ALA A 122 7.87 -12.73 18.32
CA ALA A 122 8.90 -13.24 19.21
C ALA A 122 8.67 -12.84 20.68
N ARG A 123 8.29 -11.58 20.91
CA ARG A 123 7.93 -11.06 22.24
C ARG A 123 6.74 -11.81 22.82
N ARG A 124 5.66 -11.98 22.05
CA ARG A 124 4.45 -12.70 22.49
C ARG A 124 4.75 -14.16 22.85
N ALA A 125 5.53 -14.86 22.03
CA ALA A 125 5.93 -16.25 22.31
C ALA A 125 6.74 -16.37 23.61
N SER A 126 7.64 -15.41 23.85
CA SER A 126 8.46 -15.36 25.07
C SER A 126 7.60 -15.06 26.31
N GLU A 127 6.67 -14.11 26.21
CA GLU A 127 5.74 -13.77 27.29
C GLU A 127 4.82 -14.92 27.67
N GLU A 128 4.27 -15.64 26.70
CA GLU A 128 3.45 -16.83 26.97
C GLU A 128 4.26 -17.95 27.62
N THR A 129 5.52 -18.10 27.22
CA THR A 129 6.46 -19.04 27.85
C THR A 129 6.71 -18.64 29.31
N GLN A 130 7.06 -17.38 29.58
CA GLN A 130 7.29 -16.87 30.93
C GLN A 130 6.06 -17.03 31.82
N LYS A 131 4.87 -16.64 31.35
CA LYS A 131 3.61 -16.84 32.09
C LYS A 131 3.35 -18.31 32.41
N THR A 132 3.66 -19.21 31.48
CA THR A 132 3.49 -20.65 31.71
C THR A 132 4.48 -21.16 32.76
N THR A 133 5.75 -20.74 32.68
CA THR A 133 6.77 -21.08 33.69
C THR A 133 6.43 -20.51 35.07
N GLU A 134 5.97 -19.27 35.16
CA GLU A 134 5.53 -18.65 36.42
C GLU A 134 4.34 -19.39 37.03
N ARG A 135 3.36 -19.77 36.22
CA ARG A 135 2.22 -20.59 36.68
C ARG A 135 2.67 -21.96 37.20
N GLN A 136 3.60 -22.62 36.52
CA GLN A 136 4.17 -23.89 36.98
C GLN A 136 4.92 -23.74 38.31
N ARG A 137 5.77 -22.71 38.43
CA ARG A 137 6.47 -22.39 39.69
C ARG A 137 5.50 -22.11 40.82
N ALA A 138 4.49 -21.27 40.59
CA ALA A 138 3.48 -20.96 41.59
C ALA A 138 2.67 -22.20 42.02
N ALA A 139 2.40 -23.14 41.11
CA ALA A 139 1.74 -24.41 41.44
C ALA A 139 2.64 -25.33 42.27
N MET A 140 3.93 -25.45 41.92
CA MET A 140 4.91 -26.22 42.70
C MET A 140 5.08 -25.63 44.10
N GLU A 141 5.24 -24.31 44.21
CA GLU A 141 5.39 -23.63 45.50
C GLU A 141 4.17 -23.83 46.41
N LYS A 142 2.94 -23.79 45.84
CA LYS A 142 1.72 -24.14 46.59
C LYS A 142 1.72 -25.58 47.09
N LEU A 143 2.31 -26.52 46.35
CA LEU A 143 2.40 -27.93 46.71
C LEU A 143 3.51 -28.21 47.75
N THR A 144 4.62 -27.46 47.70
CA THR A 144 5.77 -27.64 48.61
C THR A 144 5.62 -26.87 49.94
N ARG A 145 4.60 -26.02 50.10
CA ARG A 145 4.26 -25.46 51.41
C ARG A 145 4.03 -26.62 52.39
N PRO A 146 4.79 -26.70 53.51
CA PRO A 146 4.56 -27.74 54.49
C PRO A 146 3.12 -27.63 54.97
N ILE A 147 2.42 -28.76 55.05
CA ILE A 147 1.12 -28.87 55.73
C ILE A 147 1.39 -28.67 57.23
N ASN A 148 1.73 -27.45 57.65
CA ASN A 148 1.94 -27.15 59.06
C ASN A 148 0.56 -26.96 59.72
N LYS A 149 0.12 -28.10 60.28
CA LYS A 149 -0.79 -28.31 61.40
C LYS A 149 -2.24 -27.80 61.28
N PRO A 150 -3.22 -28.70 61.11
CA PRO A 150 -4.60 -28.42 61.51
C PRO A 150 -4.66 -28.42 63.04
N GLY A 151 -4.77 -27.25 63.66
CA GLY A 151 -4.87 -27.14 65.12
C GLY A 151 -5.31 -25.78 65.64
N ASP A 152 -4.81 -24.68 65.09
CA ASP A 152 -5.04 -23.36 65.71
C ASP A 152 -6.32 -22.65 65.24
N SER A 153 -6.92 -23.07 64.12
CA SER A 153 -8.22 -22.51 63.68
C SER A 153 -9.38 -22.92 64.60
N ALA A 154 -9.24 -24.00 65.38
CA ALA A 154 -10.20 -24.37 66.41
C ALA A 154 -10.14 -23.44 67.64
N SER A 155 -9.01 -22.78 67.88
CA SER A 155 -8.81 -21.89 69.03
C SER A 155 -9.40 -20.48 68.82
N GLN A 156 -9.56 -20.05 67.57
CA GLN A 156 -10.27 -18.80 67.24
C GLN A 156 -11.81 -18.96 67.20
N ALA A 157 -12.33 -20.16 66.90
CA ALA A 157 -13.75 -20.47 67.04
C ALA A 157 -14.19 -20.54 68.51
N ALA A 158 -13.31 -20.96 69.42
CA ALA A 158 -13.57 -21.00 70.86
C ALA A 158 -13.59 -19.61 71.53
N ARG A 159 -13.11 -18.55 70.86
CA ARG A 159 -13.15 -17.16 71.39
C ARG A 159 -14.47 -16.43 71.16
N LYS A 160 -15.43 -16.97 70.38
CA LYS A 160 -16.73 -16.32 70.12
C LYS A 160 -17.93 -16.95 70.84
N THR A 161 -17.76 -18.06 71.55
CA THR A 161 -18.85 -18.76 72.28
C THR A 161 -18.75 -18.68 73.80
N ALA A 162 -17.73 -18.01 74.36
CA ALA A 162 -17.64 -17.76 75.80
C ALA A 162 -18.00 -16.30 76.13
N GLN A 163 -19.31 -16.01 76.29
CA GLN A 163 -19.90 -15.09 77.29
C GLN A 163 -21.44 -15.00 77.11
N PRO A 164 -22.22 -14.72 78.18
CA PRO A 164 -23.19 -15.65 78.75
C PRO A 164 -24.66 -15.25 78.55
N THR A 165 -25.58 -16.22 78.70
CA THR A 165 -26.99 -15.94 79.04
C THR A 165 -27.41 -16.85 80.19
N GLN A 166 -27.44 -16.26 81.38
CA GLN A 166 -27.97 -16.73 82.68
C GLN A 166 -27.32 -17.93 83.35
#